data_AF-A0A945AJB6-F1
#
_entry.id   AF-A0A945AJB6-F1
#
_cell.length_a   1.000
_cell.length_b   1.000
_cell.length_c   1.000
_cell.angle_alpha   90.00
_cell.angle_beta   90.00
_cell.angle_gamma   90.00
#
_symmetry.space_group_name_H-M   'P 1'
#
loop_
_entity.id
_entity.type
_entity.pdbx_description
1 polymer ?
#
loop_
_entity_poly.entity_id
_entity_poly.type
_entity_poly.pdbx_seq_one_letter_code
_entity_poly.pdbx_strand_id
1 'polypeptide(L)'
;MKRSRIEQDNEQISIRRQCKLLGVNRATLYYQAEPASDEDIRMMRLIDEIYTCCPFYASHRITAQLNRDEERIGISSHKGKVY
;
A
#
# COMPACT_ATOMS: atom_id res chain seq x y z
N MET A 1 -10.03 17.12 -8.61
CA MET A 1 -8.81 16.31 -8.86
C MET A 1 -8.64 16.07 -10.36
N LYS A 2 -7.42 15.92 -10.88
CA LYS A 2 -7.18 15.78 -12.33
C LYS A 2 -7.64 14.45 -12.94
N ARG A 3 -7.72 13.38 -12.14
CA ARG A 3 -8.17 12.03 -12.56
C ARG A 3 -9.65 11.97 -12.95
N SER A 4 -10.51 12.80 -12.35
CA SER A 4 -11.96 12.77 -12.60
C SER A 4 -12.36 13.33 -13.96
N ARG A 5 -11.41 13.84 -14.75
CA ARG A 5 -11.60 14.39 -16.10
C ARG A 5 -11.17 13.40 -17.19
N ILE A 6 -10.93 12.14 -16.82
CA ILE A 6 -10.54 11.09 -17.77
C ILE A 6 -11.80 10.37 -18.21
N GLU A 7 -12.06 10.42 -19.50
CA GLU A 7 -13.22 9.82 -20.17
C GLU A 7 -12.81 8.46 -20.72
N GLN A 8 -13.40 7.39 -20.20
CA GLN A 8 -13.07 6.02 -20.61
C GLN A 8 -13.55 5.70 -22.03
N ASP A 9 -14.71 6.25 -22.43
CA ASP A 9 -15.37 5.96 -23.71
C ASP A 9 -15.16 7.07 -24.76
N ASN A 10 -14.06 7.82 -24.67
CA ASN A 10 -13.76 8.86 -25.65
C ASN A 10 -13.21 8.24 -26.96
N GLU A 11 -13.99 8.32 -28.04
CA GLU A 11 -13.65 7.77 -29.35
C GLU A 11 -12.49 8.51 -30.06
N GLN A 12 -12.17 9.74 -29.64
CA GLN A 12 -11.18 10.60 -30.29
C GLN A 12 -9.79 10.48 -29.65
N ILE A 13 -9.72 10.30 -28.33
CA ILE A 13 -8.44 10.26 -27.60
C ILE A 13 -8.37 9.14 -26.57
N SER A 14 -7.34 8.30 -26.67
CA SER A 14 -7.09 7.23 -25.70
C SER A 14 -6.82 7.76 -24.29
N ILE A 15 -7.17 6.95 -23.28
CA ILE A 15 -6.87 7.20 -21.86
C ILE A 15 -5.37 7.54 -21.64
N ARG A 16 -4.46 6.91 -22.40
CA ARG A 16 -3.03 7.19 -22.35
C ARG A 16 -2.71 8.64 -22.75
N ARG A 17 -3.34 9.13 -23.82
CA ARG A 17 -3.17 10.51 -24.28
C ARG A 17 -3.78 11.50 -23.29
N GLN A 18 -4.96 11.20 -22.77
CA GLN A 18 -5.61 11.99 -21.72
C GLN A 18 -4.73 12.11 -20.46
N CYS A 19 -4.17 10.99 -19.98
CA CYS A 19 -3.20 10.98 -18.87
C CYS A 19 -1.99 11.88 -19.13
N LYS A 20 -1.40 11.80 -20.34
CA LYS A 20 -0.26 12.63 -20.73
C LYS A 20 -0.62 14.12 -20.75
N LEU A 21 -1.79 14.49 -21.28
CA LEU A 21 -2.25 15.88 -21.36
C LEU A 21 -2.58 16.46 -19.97
N LEU A 22 -3.15 15.64 -19.08
CA LEU A 22 -3.51 16.05 -17.71
C LEU A 22 -2.32 15.98 -16.74
N GLY A 23 -1.18 15.44 -17.16
CA GLY A 23 -0.01 15.21 -16.28
C GLY A 23 -0.30 14.21 -15.16
N VAL A 24 -1.15 13.22 -15.42
CA VAL A 24 -1.54 12.18 -14.47
C VAL A 24 -0.84 10.87 -14.83
N ASN A 25 -0.24 10.20 -13.85
CA ASN A 25 0.30 8.86 -14.06
C ASN A 25 -0.85 7.85 -14.21
N ARG A 26 -0.85 7.09 -15.32
CA ARG A 26 -1.88 6.09 -15.62
C ARG A 26 -2.03 5.03 -14.53
N ALA A 27 -0.95 4.61 -13.87
CA ALA A 27 -1.02 3.62 -12.78
C ALA A 27 -1.97 4.07 -11.67
N THR A 28 -2.04 5.39 -11.45
CA THR A 28 -2.89 5.97 -10.41
C THR A 28 -4.38 6.03 -10.76
N LEU A 29 -4.76 5.68 -12.00
CA LEU A 29 -6.16 5.50 -12.37
C LEU A 29 -6.74 4.20 -11.81
N TYR A 30 -5.91 3.16 -11.75
CA TYR A 30 -6.32 1.83 -11.28
C TYR A 30 -6.15 1.67 -9.77
N TYR A 31 -5.37 2.55 -9.15
CA TYR A 31 -5.23 2.59 -7.70
C TYR A 31 -6.48 3.20 -7.06
N GLN A 32 -7.25 2.36 -6.38
CA GLN A 32 -8.31 2.80 -5.49
C GLN A 32 -7.74 2.85 -4.07
N ALA A 33 -7.86 4.01 -3.42
CA ALA A 33 -7.45 4.13 -2.02
C ALA A 33 -8.43 3.31 -1.17
N GLU A 34 -7.94 2.22 -0.60
CA GLU A 34 -8.66 1.43 0.39
C GLU A 34 -8.21 1.87 1.79
N PRO A 35 -9.13 2.04 2.75
CA PRO A 35 -8.73 2.28 4.13
C PRO A 35 -7.91 1.08 4.64
N ALA A 36 -6.86 1.37 5.41
CA ALA A 36 -6.10 0.32 6.07
C ALA A 36 -7.04 -0.48 7.00
N SER A 37 -6.95 -1.80 6.97
CA SER A 37 -7.71 -2.64 7.89
C SER A 37 -7.21 -2.46 9.33
N ASP A 38 -8.01 -2.84 10.32
CA ASP A 38 -7.57 -2.81 11.72
C ASP A 38 -6.31 -3.68 11.94
N GLU A 39 -6.15 -4.74 11.14
CA GLU A 39 -4.95 -5.59 11.17
C GLU A 39 -3.73 -4.85 10.61
N ASP A 40 -3.87 -4.16 9.47
CA ASP A 40 -2.80 -3.34 8.90
C ASP A 40 -2.37 -2.24 9.88
N ILE A 41 -3.33 -1.58 10.52
CA ILE A 41 -3.06 -0.53 11.51
C ILE A 41 -2.31 -1.11 12.71
N ARG A 42 -2.71 -2.28 13.22
CA ARG A 42 -1.98 -2.97 14.30
C ARG A 42 -0.56 -3.32 13.86
N MET A 43 -0.39 -3.82 12.65
CA MET A 43 0.92 -4.16 12.09
C MET A 43 1.83 -2.93 12.01
N MET A 44 1.32 -1.81 11.49
CA MET A 44 2.06 -0.54 11.40
C MET A 44 2.51 -0.07 12.79
N ARG A 45 1.65 -0.17 13.81
CA ARG A 45 2.01 0.18 15.19
C ARG A 45 3.12 -0.70 15.75
N LEU A 46 3.07 -2.02 15.52
CA LEU A 46 4.13 -2.94 15.96
C LEU A 46 5.46 -2.64 15.27
N ILE A 47 5.44 -2.33 13.97
CA ILE A 47 6.64 -1.90 13.23
C ILE A 47 7.22 -0.64 13.87
N ASP A 48 6.40 0.37 14.14
CA ASP A 48 6.83 1.63 14.76
C ASP A 48 7.42 1.40 16.15
N GLU A 49 6.81 0.53 16.97
CA GLU A 49 7.33 0.17 18.30
C GLU A 49 8.71 -0.50 18.21
N ILE A 50 8.87 -1.48 17.32
CA ILE A 50 10.15 -2.18 17.13
C ILE A 50 11.22 -1.21 16.62
N TYR A 51 10.88 -0.35 15.66
CA TYR A 51 11.82 0.62 15.11
C TYR A 51 12.22 1.68 16.13
N THR A 52 11.29 2.11 16.98
CA THR A 52 11.55 3.05 18.08
C THR A 52 12.47 2.43 19.14
N CYS A 53 12.24 1.17 19.51
CA CYS A 53 13.06 0.44 20.47
C CYS A 53 14.43 0.06 19.90
N CYS A 54 14.51 -0.23 18.59
CA CYS A 54 15.70 -0.72 17.92
C CYS A 54 15.91 0.01 16.58
N PRO A 55 16.34 1.29 16.60
CA PRO A 55 16.48 2.10 15.38
C PRO A 55 17.56 1.60 14.40
N PHE A 56 18.42 0.67 14.86
CA PHE A 56 19.43 -0.01 14.05
C PHE A 56 18.91 -1.31 13.41
N TYR A 57 17.67 -1.70 13.64
CA TYR A 57 17.08 -2.86 12.96
C TYR A 57 16.72 -2.52 11.52
N ALA A 58 17.32 -3.25 10.58
CA ALA A 58 16.86 -3.27 9.21
C ALA A 58 15.57 -4.09 9.06
N SER A 59 14.88 -3.92 7.93
CA SER A 59 13.57 -4.53 7.66
C SER A 59 13.50 -6.03 7.98
N HIS A 60 14.50 -6.81 7.58
CA HIS A 60 14.53 -8.26 7.84
C HIS A 60 14.54 -8.62 9.34
N ARG A 61 15.16 -7.81 10.20
CA ARG A 61 15.14 -8.02 11.66
C ARG A 61 13.78 -7.67 12.27
N ILE A 62 13.16 -6.60 11.76
CA ILE A 62 11.80 -6.21 12.15
C ILE A 62 10.82 -7.32 11.74
N THR A 63 10.89 -7.81 10.50
CA THR A 63 10.07 -8.94 10.02
C THR A 63 10.28 -10.19 10.87
N ALA A 64 11.52 -10.53 11.22
CA ALA A 64 11.78 -11.70 12.07
C ALA A 64 11.21 -11.54 13.48
N GLN A 65 11.21 -10.33 14.04
CA GLN A 65 10.60 -10.04 15.33
C GLN A 65 9.07 -10.10 15.24
N LEU A 66 8.48 -9.48 14.22
CA LEU A 66 7.03 -9.53 13.97
C LEU A 66 6.54 -10.96 13.81
N ASN A 67 7.22 -11.79 13.03
CA ASN A 67 6.83 -13.21 12.86
C ASN A 67 6.83 -13.96 14.20
N ARG A 68 7.79 -13.68 15.09
CA ARG A 68 7.82 -14.27 16.45
C ARG A 68 6.66 -13.77 17.31
N ASP A 69 6.32 -12.49 17.20
CA ASP A 69 5.22 -11.90 17.96
C ASP A 69 3.86 -12.36 17.41
N GLU A 70 3.70 -12.50 16.09
CA GLU A 70 2.50 -13.05 15.42
C GLU A 70 2.24 -14.51 15.80
N GLU A 71 3.28 -15.37 15.81
CA GLU A 71 3.16 -16.76 16.24
C GLU A 71 2.71 -16.86 17.70
N ARG A 72 3.13 -15.91 18.53
CA ARG A 72 2.76 -15.83 19.95
C ARG A 72 1.36 -15.27 20.18
N ILE A 73 0.87 -14.41 19.28
CA ILE A 73 -0.45 -13.75 19.36
C ILE A 73 -1.53 -14.54 18.59
N GLY A 74 -1.14 -15.49 17.73
CA GLY A 74 -2.06 -16.32 16.95
C GLY A 74 -2.72 -15.56 15.79
N ILE A 75 -2.03 -14.59 15.21
CA ILE A 75 -2.55 -13.83 14.06
C ILE A 75 -2.35 -14.65 12.79
N SER A 76 -3.44 -15.04 12.14
CA SER A 76 -3.41 -15.71 10.84
C SER A 76 -3.03 -14.71 9.77
N SER A 77 -1.71 -14.54 9.55
CA SER A 77 -1.12 -13.63 8.56
C SER A 77 -1.84 -13.72 7.20
N HIS A 78 -2.56 -12.67 6.83
CA HIS A 78 -2.91 -12.42 5.43
C HIS A 78 -1.61 -12.06 4.72
N LYS A 79 -0.86 -13.09 4.27
CA LYS A 79 0.31 -12.90 3.42
C LYS A 79 -0.12 -11.98 2.28
N GLY A 80 0.36 -10.74 2.36
CA GLY A 80 -0.06 -9.66 1.49
C GLY A 80 -0.04 -10.14 0.05
N LYS A 81 -1.17 -9.94 -0.64
CA LYS A 81 -1.17 -9.97 -2.11
C LYS A 81 -0.19 -8.90 -2.56
N VAL A 82 1.04 -9.34 -2.84
CA VAL A 82 2.02 -8.58 -3.59
C VAL A 82 1.41 -8.44 -4.99
N TYR A 83 0.90 -7.26 -5.30
CA TYR A 83 0.57 -6.85 -6.66
C TYR A 83 1.84 -6.55 -7.44
#